data_AF-M0L405-F1
#
_entry.id   AF-M0L405-F1
#
_cell.length_a   1.000
_cell.length_b   1.000
_cell.length_c   1.000
_cell.angle_alpha   90.00
_cell.angle_beta   90.00
_cell.angle_gamma   90.00
#
_symmetry.space_group_name_H-M   'P 1'
#
loop_
_entity.id
_entity.type
_entity.pdbx_description
1 polymer ?
#
loop_
_entity_poly.entity_id
_entity_poly.type
_entity_poly.pdbx_seq_one_letter_code
_entity_poly.pdbx_strand_id
1 'polypeptide(L)'
;MGTGEGENSTISLLGRTVPVQVLKPRIVLGLLLGGSLAGIWVANLAAPVLVRVFKWATLATLGVLVGGLYWRLALFDRSEFAEDDTYRAVTHRWQRIKTIAVVGFVLSGLVHLGLGVRDGQFGTGRVALGIGIISGLVLWVGIRGIADGSLTRRTVSVRSTLLLASLVSLAGFAWLETGTTLVDWGVRLAHVGAFSLWFGGAIWHNFVVLPTVRSRPDAGEALKPQAHAFRRHLPVAISVVFVTGIYQTAGLIGLSAPALLASPIGLLVGTKLLVLAVLTAMVAASFKRNG
;
A
#
# COMPACT_ATOMS: atom_id res chain seq x y z
N MET A 1 8.68 30.45 23.25
CA MET A 1 8.55 29.23 24.08
C MET A 1 7.08 28.95 24.26
N GLY A 2 6.61 27.85 23.68
CA GLY A 2 5.23 27.38 23.76
C GLY A 2 5.24 25.91 23.42
N THR A 3 5.51 25.07 24.41
CA THR A 3 5.43 23.62 24.32
C THR A 3 3.96 23.23 24.22
N GLY A 4 3.45 23.15 23.00
CA GLY A 4 2.19 22.49 22.72
C GLY A 4 2.35 21.00 22.99
N GLU A 5 2.11 20.61 24.23
CA GLU A 5 1.95 19.23 24.66
C GLU A 5 0.95 18.55 23.73
N GLY A 6 1.46 17.59 22.95
CA GLY A 6 0.62 16.67 22.21
C GLY A 6 -0.24 15.93 23.22
N GLU A 7 -1.53 16.28 23.21
CA GLU A 7 -2.59 15.68 24.01
C GLU A 7 -2.52 14.15 23.90
N ASN A 8 -1.85 13.54 24.87
CA ASN A 8 -1.73 12.10 25.01
C ASN A 8 -3.14 11.57 25.26
N SER A 9 -3.77 11.10 24.18
CA SER A 9 -5.09 10.47 24.23
C SER A 9 -4.99 9.20 25.07
N THR A 10 -5.33 9.28 26.35
CA THR A 10 -5.44 8.12 27.23
C THR A 10 -6.85 7.54 27.07
N ILE A 11 -6.93 6.22 26.88
CA ILE A 11 -8.19 5.48 26.96
C ILE A 11 -8.20 4.76 28.30
N SER A 12 -9.22 5.03 29.11
CA SER A 12 -9.49 4.27 30.33
C SER A 12 -10.30 3.03 29.94
N LEU A 13 -9.64 1.87 29.92
CA LEU A 13 -10.29 0.57 29.80
C LEU A 13 -10.11 -0.13 31.15
N LEU A 14 -11.23 -0.40 31.83
CA LEU A 14 -11.25 -1.12 33.11
C LEU A 14 -10.36 -0.47 34.19
N GLY A 15 -10.39 0.86 34.30
CA GLY A 15 -9.68 1.60 35.35
C GLY A 15 -8.16 1.70 35.17
N ARG A 16 -7.60 1.16 34.07
CA ARG A 16 -6.21 1.44 33.67
C ARG A 16 -6.18 2.45 32.53
N THR A 17 -5.47 3.55 32.76
CA THR A 17 -5.10 4.52 31.73
C THR A 17 -4.07 3.88 30.82
N VAL A 18 -4.51 3.37 29.67
CA VAL A 18 -3.58 2.92 28.63
C VAL A 18 -3.25 4.15 27.79
N PRO A 19 -1.99 4.62 27.76
CA PRO A 19 -1.61 5.64 26.79
C PRO A 19 -1.85 5.04 25.41
N VAL A 20 -2.72 5.66 24.60
CA VAL A 20 -2.79 5.32 23.18
C VAL A 20 -1.51 5.85 22.57
N GLN A 21 -0.43 5.08 22.70
CA GLN A 21 0.76 5.32 21.91
C GLN A 21 0.31 5.22 20.46
N VAL A 22 0.29 6.38 19.79
CA VAL A 22 0.14 6.44 18.34
C VAL A 22 1.17 5.46 17.78
N LEU A 23 0.69 4.34 17.25
CA LEU A 23 1.52 3.26 16.72
C LEU A 23 2.59 3.88 15.82
N LYS A 24 3.86 3.64 16.16
CA LYS A 24 4.98 4.24 15.42
C LYS A 24 4.80 3.88 13.94
N PRO A 25 4.91 4.84 12.99
CA PRO A 25 4.68 4.58 11.56
C PRO A 25 5.48 3.41 10.98
N ARG A 26 6.65 3.11 11.56
CA ARG A 26 7.47 1.94 11.21
C ARG A 26 6.86 0.60 11.62
N ILE A 27 6.19 0.54 12.77
CA ILE A 27 5.49 -0.66 13.24
C ILE A 27 4.32 -0.95 12.32
N VAL A 28 3.54 0.07 11.94
CA VAL A 28 2.44 -0.08 10.98
C VAL A 28 2.95 -0.63 9.64
N LEU A 29 4.08 -0.11 9.14
CA LEU A 29 4.70 -0.61 7.93
C LEU A 29 5.12 -2.09 8.06
N GLY A 30 5.73 -2.45 9.19
CA GLY A 30 6.09 -3.84 9.50
C GLY A 30 4.89 -4.77 9.53
N LEU A 31 3.79 -4.34 10.15
CA LEU A 31 2.53 -5.08 10.18
C LEU A 31 1.92 -5.27 8.78
N LEU A 32 1.98 -4.24 7.93
CA LEU A 32 1.51 -4.34 6.54
C LEU A 32 2.35 -5.31 5.70
N LEU A 33 3.68 -5.23 5.82
CA LEU A 33 4.60 -6.13 5.12
C LEU A 33 4.42 -7.57 5.60
N GLY A 34 4.40 -7.78 6.92
CA GLY A 34 4.18 -9.09 7.52
C GLY A 34 2.82 -9.67 7.16
N GLY A 35 1.75 -8.88 7.28
CA GLY A 35 0.38 -9.30 6.96
C GLY A 35 0.15 -9.58 5.48
N SER A 36 0.82 -8.86 4.57
CA SER A 36 0.78 -9.14 3.12
C SER A 36 1.59 -10.38 2.76
N LEU A 37 2.78 -10.55 3.34
CA LEU A 37 3.60 -11.76 3.16
C LEU A 37 2.86 -13.00 3.64
N ALA A 38 2.31 -12.96 4.85
CA ALA A 38 1.45 -13.99 5.42
C ALA A 38 0.28 -14.33 4.49
N GLY A 39 -0.38 -13.30 3.94
CA GLY A 39 -1.49 -13.48 2.99
C GLY A 39 -1.08 -14.21 1.71
N ILE A 40 0.04 -13.82 1.09
CA ILE A 40 0.58 -14.50 -0.09
C ILE A 40 0.98 -15.94 0.25
N TRP A 41 1.59 -16.15 1.41
CA TRP A 41 2.07 -17.46 1.84
C TRP A 41 0.94 -18.46 2.01
N VAL A 42 -0.14 -18.03 2.67
CA VAL A 42 -1.34 -18.84 2.91
C VAL A 42 -2.11 -19.08 1.62
N ALA A 43 -2.26 -18.07 0.75
CA ALA A 43 -2.97 -18.22 -0.51
C ALA A 43 -2.24 -19.15 -1.51
N ASN A 44 -0.94 -19.39 -1.32
CA ASN A 44 -0.09 -20.10 -2.28
C ASN A 44 0.67 -21.27 -1.63
N LEU A 45 0.06 -21.99 -0.68
CA LEU A 45 0.70 -23.09 0.06
C LEU A 45 1.20 -24.25 -0.80
N ALA A 46 0.63 -24.45 -2.00
CA ALA A 46 1.11 -25.46 -2.95
C ALA A 46 2.28 -24.97 -3.82
N ALA A 47 2.54 -23.66 -3.88
CA ALA A 47 3.58 -23.10 -4.72
C ALA A 47 4.98 -23.22 -4.06
N PRO A 48 6.06 -23.36 -4.83
CA PRO A 48 7.43 -23.28 -4.29
C PRO A 48 7.69 -21.98 -3.54
N VAL A 49 8.55 -22.01 -2.51
CA VAL A 49 8.92 -20.83 -1.70
C VAL A 49 9.32 -19.65 -2.57
N LEU A 50 10.14 -19.89 -3.60
CA LEU A 50 10.62 -18.86 -4.51
C LEU A 50 9.48 -18.13 -5.23
N VAL A 51 8.46 -18.88 -5.68
CA VAL A 51 7.26 -18.30 -6.33
C VAL A 51 6.52 -17.38 -5.37
N ARG A 52 6.35 -17.80 -4.10
CA ARG A 52 5.67 -16.99 -3.07
C ARG A 52 6.42 -15.69 -2.79
N VAL A 53 7.75 -15.77 -2.68
CA VAL A 53 8.61 -14.59 -2.46
C VAL A 53 8.47 -13.60 -3.63
N PHE A 54 8.52 -14.07 -4.88
CA PHE A 54 8.37 -13.18 -6.04
C PHE A 54 6.95 -12.65 -6.21
N LYS A 55 5.91 -13.44 -5.91
CA LYS A 55 4.51 -12.96 -5.85
C LYS A 55 4.36 -11.83 -4.84
N TRP A 56 4.90 -12.01 -3.64
CA TRP A 56 4.89 -10.99 -2.60
C TRP A 56 5.70 -9.75 -3.01
N ALA A 57 6.89 -9.93 -3.55
CA ALA A 57 7.72 -8.82 -4.02
C ALA A 57 7.03 -8.02 -5.14
N THR A 58 6.35 -8.72 -6.06
CA THR A 58 5.53 -8.10 -7.11
C THR A 58 4.40 -7.27 -6.50
N LEU A 59 3.62 -7.85 -5.59
CA LEU A 59 2.53 -7.14 -4.90
C LEU A 59 3.04 -5.93 -4.11
N ALA A 60 4.14 -6.08 -3.37
CA ALA A 60 4.70 -5.02 -2.55
C ALA A 60 5.20 -3.86 -3.42
N THR A 61 6.03 -4.14 -4.42
CA THR A 61 6.58 -3.12 -5.33
C THR A 61 5.49 -2.44 -6.14
N LEU A 62 4.52 -3.20 -6.65
CA LEU A 62 3.35 -2.65 -7.33
C LEU A 62 2.48 -1.81 -6.39
N GLY A 63 2.32 -2.23 -5.13
CA GLY A 63 1.63 -1.46 -4.10
C GLY A 63 2.31 -0.12 -3.80
N VAL A 64 3.66 -0.10 -3.76
CA VAL A 64 4.41 1.16 -3.68
C VAL A 64 4.15 2.05 -4.89
N LEU A 65 4.14 1.50 -6.10
CA LEU A 65 3.89 2.26 -7.32
C LEU A 65 2.47 2.83 -7.33
N VAL A 66 1.44 1.99 -7.21
CA VAL A 66 0.04 2.40 -7.25
C VAL A 66 -0.26 3.41 -6.15
N GLY A 67 0.01 3.03 -4.89
CA GLY A 67 -0.29 3.92 -3.76
C GLY A 67 0.58 5.16 -3.79
N GLY A 68 1.90 5.02 -3.91
CA GLY A 68 2.81 6.16 -3.84
C GLY A 68 2.66 7.14 -5.00
N LEU A 69 2.35 6.68 -6.22
CA LEU A 69 2.00 7.56 -7.34
C LEU A 69 0.67 8.27 -7.10
N TYR A 70 -0.33 7.58 -6.55
CA TYR A 70 -1.59 8.22 -6.16
C TYR A 70 -1.34 9.34 -5.14
N TRP A 71 -0.59 9.07 -4.06
CA TRP A 71 -0.25 10.10 -3.06
C TRP A 71 0.54 11.26 -3.70
N ARG A 72 1.45 10.98 -4.63
CA ARG A 72 2.24 12.00 -5.32
C ARG A 72 1.43 12.85 -6.32
N LEU A 73 0.41 12.28 -6.95
CA LEU A 73 -0.34 12.93 -8.04
C LEU A 73 -1.63 13.58 -7.53
N ALA A 74 -2.36 12.90 -6.66
CA ALA A 74 -3.68 13.34 -6.20
C ALA A 74 -3.58 14.26 -4.97
N LEU A 75 -2.54 14.10 -4.15
CA LEU A 75 -2.50 14.71 -2.80
C LEU A 75 -1.24 15.52 -2.51
N PHE A 76 -0.27 15.55 -3.43
CA PHE A 76 0.92 16.37 -3.29
C PHE A 76 0.86 17.56 -4.24
N ASP A 77 0.62 18.75 -3.69
CA ASP A 77 0.68 20.00 -4.45
C ASP A 77 2.04 20.68 -4.27
N ARG A 78 2.60 21.22 -5.36
CA ARG A 78 3.80 22.07 -5.29
C ARG A 78 3.47 23.44 -4.72
N SER A 79 2.27 23.96 -4.96
CA SER A 79 1.88 25.33 -4.59
C SER A 79 2.00 25.59 -3.08
N GLU A 80 1.93 24.53 -2.27
CA GLU A 80 2.06 24.55 -0.81
C GLU A 80 3.51 24.78 -0.32
N PHE A 81 4.52 24.71 -1.20
CA PHE A 81 5.92 24.89 -0.84
C PHE A 81 6.41 26.29 -1.20
N ALA A 82 6.74 27.10 -0.18
CA ALA A 82 7.37 28.40 -0.36
C ALA A 82 8.83 28.31 -0.87
N GLU A 83 9.55 27.26 -0.46
CA GLU A 83 10.95 27.05 -0.81
C GLU A 83 11.14 25.92 -1.83
N ASP A 84 11.76 26.25 -2.96
CA ASP A 84 12.06 25.32 -4.05
C ASP A 84 12.96 24.15 -3.59
N ASP A 85 13.87 24.41 -2.66
CA ASP A 85 14.75 23.36 -2.16
C ASP A 85 13.99 22.28 -1.42
N THR A 86 12.96 22.63 -0.63
CA THR A 86 12.19 21.65 0.17
C THR A 86 11.37 20.75 -0.75
N TYR A 87 10.80 21.33 -1.80
CA TYR A 87 10.19 20.58 -2.88
C TYR A 87 11.17 19.61 -3.58
N ARG A 88 12.41 20.06 -3.85
CA ARG A 88 13.46 19.20 -4.44
C ARG A 88 13.82 18.04 -3.53
N ALA A 89 13.94 18.27 -2.23
CA ALA A 89 14.25 17.23 -1.25
C ALA A 89 13.17 16.12 -1.22
N VAL A 90 11.89 16.51 -1.20
CA VAL A 90 10.76 15.56 -1.30
C VAL A 90 10.81 14.79 -2.62
N THR A 91 10.98 15.51 -3.73
CA THR A 91 11.00 14.92 -5.07
C THR A 91 12.13 13.90 -5.20
N HIS A 92 13.34 14.24 -4.76
CA HIS A 92 14.48 13.33 -4.82
C HIS A 92 14.31 12.07 -3.96
N ARG A 93 13.74 12.19 -2.75
CA ARG A 93 13.40 11.02 -1.91
C ARG A 93 12.39 10.11 -2.61
N TRP A 94 11.33 10.69 -3.20
CA TRP A 94 10.36 9.91 -3.96
C TRP A 94 10.96 9.25 -5.20
N GLN A 95 11.86 9.93 -5.93
CA GLN A 95 12.51 9.38 -7.11
C GLN A 95 13.33 8.11 -6.80
N ARG A 96 13.99 8.07 -5.64
CA ARG A 96 14.72 6.87 -5.16
C ARG A 96 13.76 5.71 -4.90
N ILE A 97 12.68 5.96 -4.14
CA ILE A 97 11.67 4.94 -3.84
C ILE A 97 11.01 4.42 -5.11
N LYS A 98 10.58 5.32 -6.00
CA LYS A 98 9.99 4.97 -7.29
C LYS A 98 10.93 4.14 -8.14
N THR A 99 12.22 4.48 -8.18
CA THR A 99 13.23 3.69 -8.90
C THR A 99 13.31 2.26 -8.36
N ILE A 100 13.43 2.11 -7.03
CA ILE A 100 13.47 0.79 -6.39
C ILE A 100 12.18 0.01 -6.66
N ALA A 101 11.03 0.67 -6.60
CA ALA A 101 9.74 0.05 -6.85
C ALA A 101 9.57 -0.38 -8.32
N VAL A 102 9.98 0.43 -9.30
CA VAL A 102 9.93 0.05 -10.72
C VAL A 102 10.88 -1.13 -10.99
N VAL A 103 12.14 -1.04 -10.56
CA VAL A 103 13.12 -2.12 -10.78
C VAL A 103 12.66 -3.40 -10.09
N GLY A 104 12.20 -3.30 -8.84
CA GLY A 104 11.66 -4.44 -8.10
C GLY A 104 10.44 -5.04 -8.79
N PHE A 105 9.51 -4.21 -9.28
CA PHE A 105 8.31 -4.67 -9.99
C PHE A 105 8.67 -5.38 -11.30
N VAL A 106 9.58 -4.82 -12.10
CA VAL A 106 10.04 -5.44 -13.36
C VAL A 106 10.70 -6.79 -13.08
N LEU A 107 11.67 -6.84 -12.17
CA LEU A 107 12.40 -8.08 -11.87
C LEU A 107 11.47 -9.15 -11.27
N SER A 108 10.69 -8.80 -10.25
CA SER A 108 9.79 -9.75 -9.59
C SER A 108 8.64 -10.18 -10.49
N GLY A 109 8.09 -9.26 -11.29
CA GLY A 109 7.02 -9.52 -12.24
C GLY A 109 7.47 -10.43 -13.40
N LEU A 110 8.66 -10.23 -13.94
CA LEU A 110 9.22 -11.11 -14.99
C LEU A 110 9.43 -12.54 -14.46
N VAL A 111 10.00 -12.69 -13.27
CA VAL A 111 10.16 -14.01 -12.65
C VAL A 111 8.81 -14.63 -12.36
N HIS A 112 7.85 -13.86 -11.84
CA HIS A 112 6.49 -14.34 -11.58
C HIS A 112 5.81 -14.85 -12.87
N LEU A 113 5.94 -14.13 -13.99
CA LEU A 113 5.40 -14.58 -15.29
C LEU A 113 6.14 -15.79 -15.86
N GLY A 114 7.47 -15.83 -15.69
CA GLY A 114 8.37 -16.87 -16.19
C GLY A 114 8.23 -18.22 -15.47
N LEU A 115 7.87 -18.22 -14.18
CA LEU A 115 7.63 -19.44 -13.40
C LEU A 115 6.32 -20.17 -13.75
N GLY A 116 5.73 -19.87 -14.91
CA GLY A 116 4.67 -20.68 -15.50
C GLY A 116 3.32 -20.56 -14.81
N VAL A 117 2.99 -19.39 -14.23
CA VAL A 117 1.64 -19.13 -13.70
C VAL A 117 0.62 -19.45 -14.78
N ARG A 118 -0.16 -20.51 -14.55
CA ARG A 118 -1.23 -20.92 -15.46
C ARG A 118 -2.34 -19.89 -15.34
N ASP A 119 -2.55 -19.15 -16.42
CA ASP A 119 -3.72 -18.30 -16.52
C ASP A 119 -4.96 -19.18 -16.68
N GLY A 120 -6.12 -18.66 -16.33
CA GLY A 120 -7.39 -19.29 -16.71
C GLY A 120 -7.56 -19.30 -18.24
N GLN A 121 -8.72 -19.75 -18.70
CA GLN A 121 -9.05 -19.94 -20.12
C GLN A 121 -8.81 -18.72 -21.03
N PHE A 122 -8.69 -17.51 -20.48
CA PHE A 122 -8.60 -16.26 -21.23
C PHE A 122 -7.21 -15.59 -21.30
N GLY A 123 -6.19 -16.04 -20.53
CA GLY A 123 -4.83 -15.49 -20.66
C GLY A 123 -4.65 -13.98 -20.37
N THR A 124 -5.69 -13.29 -19.92
CA THR A 124 -5.76 -11.82 -19.84
C THR A 124 -4.90 -11.26 -18.72
N GLY A 125 -4.75 -11.98 -17.60
CA GLY A 125 -3.97 -11.55 -16.46
C GLY A 125 -2.47 -11.47 -16.77
N ARG A 126 -1.93 -12.48 -17.47
CA ARG A 126 -0.52 -12.50 -17.89
C ARG A 126 -0.22 -11.38 -18.87
N VAL A 127 -1.12 -11.15 -19.83
CA VAL A 127 -0.99 -10.07 -20.82
C VAL A 127 -1.03 -8.70 -20.13
N ALA A 128 -1.99 -8.46 -19.24
CA ALA A 128 -2.10 -7.19 -18.52
C ALA A 128 -0.85 -6.91 -17.67
N LEU A 129 -0.35 -7.92 -16.94
CA LEU A 129 0.86 -7.79 -16.14
C LEU A 129 2.11 -7.59 -17.01
N GLY A 130 2.22 -8.31 -18.14
CA GLY A 130 3.32 -8.16 -19.09
C GLY A 130 3.38 -6.79 -19.74
N ILE A 131 2.24 -6.28 -20.23
CA ILE A 131 2.10 -4.91 -20.76
C ILE A 131 2.47 -3.91 -19.66
N GLY A 132 2.01 -4.15 -18.43
CA GLY A 132 2.34 -3.38 -17.25
C GLY A 132 3.84 -3.25 -16.97
N ILE A 133 4.56 -4.37 -17.01
CA ILE A 133 6.01 -4.43 -16.83
C ILE A 133 6.74 -3.62 -17.90
N ILE A 134 6.40 -3.84 -19.17
CA ILE A 134 7.03 -3.14 -20.31
C ILE A 134 6.73 -1.64 -20.23
N SER A 135 5.45 -1.28 -20.07
CA SER A 135 5.02 0.12 -19.99
C SER A 135 5.62 0.82 -18.79
N GLY A 136 5.68 0.16 -17.63
CA GLY A 136 6.29 0.69 -16.41
C GLY A 136 7.77 1.04 -16.61
N LEU A 137 8.53 0.16 -17.25
CA LEU A 137 9.94 0.40 -17.57
C LEU A 137 10.11 1.56 -18.57
N VAL A 138 9.36 1.54 -19.68
CA VAL A 138 9.41 2.57 -20.73
C VAL A 138 9.05 3.95 -20.18
N LEU A 139 7.94 4.05 -19.44
CA LEU A 139 7.49 5.30 -18.83
C LEU A 139 8.46 5.80 -17.76
N TRP A 140 9.08 4.90 -16.99
CA TRP A 140 10.09 5.28 -16.00
C TRP A 140 11.34 5.88 -16.65
N VAL A 141 11.85 5.29 -17.74
CA VAL A 141 12.95 5.87 -18.53
C VAL A 141 12.54 7.22 -19.11
N GLY A 142 11.32 7.30 -19.67
CA GLY A 142 10.76 8.55 -20.19
C GLY A 142 10.69 9.67 -19.15
N ILE A 143 10.31 9.36 -17.91
CA ILE A 143 10.28 10.35 -16.81
C ILE A 143 11.68 10.83 -16.45
N ARG A 144 12.71 9.96 -16.51
CA ARG A 144 14.10 10.37 -16.23
C ARG A 144 14.67 11.32 -17.30
N GLY A 145 14.19 11.22 -18.54
CA GLY A 145 14.60 12.10 -19.63
C GLY A 145 13.96 13.50 -19.60
N ILE A 146 12.91 13.70 -18.79
CA ILE A 146 12.28 15.01 -18.63
C ILE A 146 13.00 15.75 -17.51
N ALA A 147 13.55 16.94 -17.78
CA ALA A 147 14.26 17.75 -16.80
C ALA A 147 13.44 17.93 -15.51
N ASP A 148 13.99 17.45 -14.39
CA ASP A 148 13.40 17.53 -13.05
C ASP A 148 13.33 19.00 -12.61
N GLY A 149 12.25 19.71 -12.93
CA GLY A 149 12.07 21.09 -12.48
C GLY A 149 10.77 21.76 -12.92
N SER A 150 10.24 21.41 -14.09
CA SER A 150 9.00 22.00 -14.60
C SER A 150 7.81 21.06 -14.40
N LEU A 151 6.77 21.54 -13.70
CA LEU A 151 5.43 20.94 -13.70
C LEU A 151 4.77 21.17 -15.05
N THR A 152 5.34 20.59 -16.11
CA THR A 152 4.71 20.63 -17.42
C THR A 152 3.54 19.65 -17.45
N ARG A 153 2.53 19.97 -18.27
CA ARG A 153 1.43 19.03 -18.60
C ARG A 153 1.98 17.66 -19.03
N ARG A 154 3.14 17.63 -19.70
CA ARG A 154 3.84 16.41 -20.11
C ARG A 154 4.30 15.57 -18.92
N THR A 155 4.96 16.16 -17.93
CA THR A 155 5.41 15.42 -16.73
C THR A 155 4.24 14.82 -15.96
N VAL A 156 3.14 15.56 -15.81
CA VAL A 156 1.91 15.07 -15.16
C VAL A 156 1.30 13.94 -15.97
N SER A 157 1.14 14.12 -17.28
CA SER A 157 0.59 13.11 -18.19
C SER A 157 1.37 11.79 -18.12
N VAL A 158 2.70 11.82 -18.24
CA VAL A 158 3.52 10.59 -18.19
C VAL A 158 3.40 9.88 -16.84
N ARG A 159 3.35 10.63 -15.73
CA ARG A 159 3.17 10.05 -14.39
C ARG A 159 1.76 9.45 -14.23
N SER A 160 0.73 10.10 -14.75
CA SER A 160 -0.64 9.55 -14.77
C SER A 160 -0.74 8.29 -15.61
N THR A 161 -0.07 8.23 -16.76
CA THR A 161 0.04 7.01 -17.57
C THR A 161 0.76 5.90 -16.82
N LEU A 162 1.81 6.21 -16.05
CA LEU A 162 2.51 5.23 -15.22
C LEU A 162 1.60 4.70 -14.09
N LEU A 163 0.80 5.57 -13.46
CA LEU A 163 -0.19 5.15 -12.48
C LEU A 163 -1.23 4.23 -13.12
N LEU A 164 -1.75 4.59 -14.31
CA LEU A 164 -2.71 3.77 -15.04
C LEU A 164 -2.13 2.39 -15.39
N ALA A 165 -0.89 2.34 -15.92
CA ALA A 165 -0.20 1.09 -16.21
C ALA A 165 -0.02 0.22 -14.94
N SER A 166 0.28 0.86 -13.81
CA SER A 166 0.40 0.17 -12.52
C SER A 166 -0.96 -0.36 -12.03
N LEU A 167 -2.05 0.38 -12.23
CA LEU A 167 -3.41 -0.07 -11.90
C LEU A 167 -3.85 -1.26 -12.76
N VAL A 168 -3.58 -1.21 -14.07
CA VAL A 168 -3.84 -2.34 -14.99
C VAL A 168 -3.01 -3.56 -14.58
N SER A 169 -1.74 -3.37 -14.21
CA SER A 169 -0.90 -4.44 -13.68
C SER A 169 -1.48 -5.05 -12.41
N LEU A 170 -2.03 -4.21 -11.52
CA LEU A 170 -2.60 -4.66 -10.24
C LEU A 170 -3.89 -5.46 -10.48
N ALA A 171 -4.71 -5.03 -11.44
CA ALA A 171 -5.88 -5.77 -11.90
C ALA A 171 -5.49 -7.12 -12.53
N GLY A 172 -4.43 -7.15 -13.35
CA GLY A 172 -3.86 -8.38 -13.90
C GLY A 172 -3.31 -9.31 -12.83
N PHE A 173 -2.58 -8.79 -11.85
CA PHE A 173 -2.11 -9.55 -10.69
C PHE A 173 -3.27 -10.13 -9.88
N ALA A 174 -4.30 -9.34 -9.61
CA ALA A 174 -5.50 -9.80 -8.91
C ALA A 174 -6.19 -10.94 -9.67
N TRP A 175 -6.28 -10.84 -11.00
CA TRP A 175 -6.84 -11.88 -11.86
C TRP A 175 -6.06 -13.18 -11.79
N LEU A 176 -4.72 -13.11 -11.85
CA LEU A 176 -3.84 -14.28 -11.75
C LEU A 176 -3.90 -14.97 -10.39
N GLU A 177 -4.20 -14.23 -9.32
CA GLU A 177 -4.31 -14.78 -7.97
C GLU A 177 -5.67 -15.43 -7.70
N THR A 178 -6.74 -15.06 -8.41
CA THR A 178 -8.06 -15.65 -8.22
C THR A 178 -8.36 -16.71 -9.25
N GLY A 179 -8.20 -16.42 -10.55
CA GLY A 179 -8.43 -17.37 -11.65
C GLY A 179 -9.85 -17.96 -11.73
N THR A 180 -10.82 -17.39 -10.99
CA THR A 180 -12.16 -17.94 -10.78
C THR A 180 -13.25 -17.03 -11.37
N THR A 181 -13.97 -16.29 -10.54
CA THR A 181 -15.16 -15.51 -10.91
C THR A 181 -14.87 -14.01 -10.93
N LEU A 182 -15.72 -13.24 -11.61
CA LEU A 182 -15.65 -11.77 -11.59
C LEU A 182 -15.83 -11.21 -10.17
N VAL A 183 -16.61 -11.87 -9.31
CA VAL A 183 -16.81 -11.47 -7.91
C VAL A 183 -15.52 -11.66 -7.13
N ASP A 184 -14.90 -12.83 -7.21
CA ASP A 184 -13.63 -13.10 -6.51
C ASP A 184 -12.53 -12.14 -6.97
N TRP A 185 -12.46 -11.92 -8.29
CA TRP A 185 -11.54 -10.95 -8.88
C TRP A 185 -11.80 -9.53 -8.35
N GLY A 186 -13.06 -9.09 -8.33
CA GLY A 186 -13.45 -7.78 -7.80
C GLY A 186 -13.08 -7.61 -6.32
N VAL A 187 -13.37 -8.63 -5.49
CA VAL A 187 -12.98 -8.65 -4.07
C VAL A 187 -11.46 -8.63 -3.92
N ARG A 188 -10.73 -9.40 -4.72
CA ARG A 188 -9.26 -9.41 -4.70
C ARG A 188 -8.69 -8.08 -5.11
N LEU A 189 -9.18 -7.49 -6.19
CA LEU A 189 -8.76 -6.18 -6.69
C LEU A 189 -9.02 -5.09 -5.65
N ALA A 190 -10.19 -5.09 -5.02
CA ALA A 190 -10.50 -4.19 -3.91
C ALA A 190 -9.53 -4.38 -2.73
N HIS A 191 -9.24 -5.63 -2.34
CA HIS A 191 -8.30 -5.95 -1.27
C HIS A 191 -6.89 -5.45 -1.57
N VAL A 192 -6.32 -5.83 -2.73
CA VAL A 192 -4.95 -5.44 -3.11
C VAL A 192 -4.86 -3.95 -3.45
N GLY A 193 -5.93 -3.33 -3.95
CA GLY A 193 -6.03 -1.90 -4.18
C GLY A 193 -6.02 -1.10 -2.89
N ALA A 194 -6.85 -1.48 -1.91
CA ALA A 194 -6.87 -0.87 -0.59
C ALA A 194 -5.53 -1.08 0.15
N PHE A 195 -4.96 -2.29 0.07
CA PHE A 195 -3.60 -2.55 0.54
C PHE A 195 -2.58 -1.62 -0.14
N SER A 196 -2.62 -1.48 -1.47
CA SER A 196 -1.69 -0.63 -2.21
C SER A 196 -1.79 0.83 -1.80
N LEU A 197 -3.00 1.36 -1.65
CA LEU A 197 -3.24 2.72 -1.18
C LEU A 197 -2.66 2.94 0.22
N TRP A 198 -2.94 2.03 1.16
CA TRP A 198 -2.45 2.11 2.54
C TRP A 198 -0.93 1.93 2.61
N PHE A 199 -0.38 0.90 1.96
CA PHE A 199 1.04 0.59 1.94
C PHE A 199 1.85 1.69 1.26
N GLY A 200 1.42 2.15 0.07
CA GLY A 200 2.06 3.27 -0.62
C GLY A 200 2.00 4.57 0.20
N GLY A 201 0.91 4.82 0.92
CA GLY A 201 0.79 5.96 1.83
C GLY A 201 1.72 5.84 3.05
N ALA A 202 1.85 4.64 3.60
CA ALA A 202 2.80 4.36 4.68
C ALA A 202 4.25 4.56 4.21
N ILE A 203 4.61 4.11 3.02
CA ILE A 203 5.94 4.33 2.41
C ILE A 203 6.17 5.82 2.18
N TRP A 204 5.21 6.51 1.56
CA TRP A 204 5.27 7.95 1.34
C TRP A 204 5.53 8.70 2.64
N HIS A 205 4.73 8.42 3.68
CA HIS A 205 4.88 9.09 4.96
C HIS A 205 6.21 8.77 5.66
N ASN A 206 6.62 7.49 5.70
CA ASN A 206 7.82 7.05 6.44
C ASN A 206 9.14 7.45 5.76
N PHE A 207 9.18 7.49 4.43
CA PHE A 207 10.44 7.66 3.69
C PHE A 207 10.52 8.99 2.92
N VAL A 208 9.40 9.67 2.70
CA VAL A 208 9.36 10.99 2.05
C VAL A 208 9.04 12.07 3.06
N VAL A 209 7.85 12.03 3.67
CA VAL A 209 7.36 13.12 4.53
C VAL A 209 8.18 13.26 5.82
N LEU A 210 8.18 12.23 6.67
CA LEU A 210 8.83 12.29 7.99
C LEU A 210 10.31 12.70 7.91
N PRO A 211 11.15 12.07 7.07
CA PRO A 211 12.55 12.43 7.07
C PRO A 211 12.81 13.76 6.33
N THR A 212 11.85 14.31 5.56
CA THR A 212 11.91 15.70 5.07
C THR A 212 11.66 16.68 6.21
N VAL A 213 10.57 16.52 6.96
CA VAL A 213 10.24 17.37 8.13
C VAL A 213 11.37 17.37 9.16
N ARG A 214 12.00 16.20 9.39
CA ARG A 214 13.15 16.10 10.30
C ARG A 214 14.39 16.84 9.81
N SER A 215 14.63 16.87 8.50
CA SER A 215 15.76 17.60 7.93
C SER A 215 15.47 19.09 7.74
N ARG A 216 14.19 19.46 7.66
CA ARG A 216 13.68 20.80 7.32
C ARG A 216 12.37 21.07 8.06
N PRO A 217 12.46 21.58 9.31
CA PRO A 217 11.28 21.77 10.16
C PRO A 217 10.24 22.74 9.58
N ASP A 218 10.68 23.73 8.80
CA ASP A 218 9.90 24.67 8.00
C ASP A 218 8.94 23.99 7.02
N ALA A 219 9.32 22.81 6.50
CA ALA A 219 8.48 22.00 5.62
C ALA A 219 7.23 21.43 6.31
N GLY A 220 7.15 21.51 7.65
CA GLY A 220 6.09 20.91 8.45
C GLY A 220 4.70 21.41 8.07
N GLU A 221 4.51 22.72 7.90
CA GLU A 221 3.21 23.28 7.53
C GLU A 221 2.80 22.91 6.10
N ALA A 222 3.74 22.92 5.14
CA ALA A 222 3.48 22.47 3.77
C ALA A 222 3.15 20.97 3.65
N LEU A 223 3.60 20.15 4.59
CA LEU A 223 3.37 18.69 4.58
C LEU A 223 2.21 18.25 5.47
N LYS A 224 1.65 19.16 6.27
CA LYS A 224 0.53 18.90 7.19
C LYS A 224 -0.76 18.47 6.47
N PRO A 225 -1.15 19.04 5.32
CA PRO A 225 -2.32 18.57 4.56
C PRO A 225 -2.20 17.09 4.18
N GLN A 226 -1.00 16.61 3.88
CA GLN A 226 -0.78 15.21 3.50
C GLN A 226 -0.93 14.25 4.68
N ALA A 227 -0.44 14.64 5.86
CA ALA A 227 -0.68 13.87 7.08
C ALA A 227 -2.18 13.82 7.44
N HIS A 228 -2.93 14.88 7.14
CA HIS A 228 -4.38 14.89 7.30
C HIS A 228 -5.08 14.00 6.26
N ALA A 229 -4.69 14.11 4.99
CA ALA A 229 -5.22 13.27 3.91
C ALA A 229 -4.95 11.78 4.17
N PHE A 230 -3.76 11.41 4.65
CA PHE A 230 -3.44 10.04 5.05
C PHE A 230 -4.38 9.53 6.14
N ARG A 231 -4.59 10.31 7.20
CA ARG A 231 -5.52 9.98 8.28
C ARG A 231 -6.97 9.86 7.81
N ARG A 232 -7.37 10.61 6.78
CA ARG A 232 -8.72 10.57 6.19
C ARG A 232 -8.98 9.32 5.35
N HIS A 233 -8.00 8.86 4.56
CA HIS A 233 -8.17 7.69 3.68
C HIS A 233 -7.97 6.36 4.40
N LEU A 234 -7.17 6.36 5.46
CA LEU A 234 -6.82 5.16 6.22
C LEU A 234 -8.03 4.32 6.71
N PRO A 235 -9.12 4.91 7.26
CA PRO A 235 -10.29 4.15 7.69
C PRO A 235 -10.96 3.39 6.55
N VAL A 236 -11.03 4.01 5.38
CA VAL A 236 -11.64 3.41 4.18
C VAL A 236 -10.79 2.23 3.73
N ALA A 237 -9.47 2.42 3.63
CA ALA A 237 -8.56 1.35 3.23
C ALA A 237 -8.58 0.17 4.21
N ILE A 238 -8.57 0.43 5.52
CA ILE A 238 -8.66 -0.60 6.56
C ILE A 238 -9.98 -1.36 6.45
N SER A 239 -11.11 -0.66 6.35
CA SER A 239 -12.44 -1.28 6.23
C SER A 239 -12.53 -2.18 5.00
N VAL A 240 -12.03 -1.72 3.85
CA VAL A 240 -12.03 -2.53 2.62
C VAL A 240 -11.14 -3.77 2.81
N VAL A 241 -9.91 -3.63 3.32
CA VAL A 241 -9.01 -4.77 3.59
C VAL A 241 -9.64 -5.76 4.56
N PHE A 242 -10.33 -5.27 5.60
CA PHE A 242 -10.99 -6.11 6.59
C PHE A 242 -12.15 -6.91 5.98
N VAL A 243 -13.10 -6.23 5.34
CA VAL A 243 -14.29 -6.87 4.75
C VAL A 243 -13.90 -7.88 3.67
N THR A 244 -13.03 -7.47 2.75
CA THR A 244 -12.55 -8.36 1.68
C THR A 244 -11.68 -9.50 2.23
N GLY A 245 -10.94 -9.27 3.33
CA GLY A 245 -10.16 -10.29 4.02
C GLY A 245 -11.03 -11.35 4.70
N ILE A 246 -12.15 -10.95 5.31
CA ILE A 246 -13.16 -11.88 5.86
C ILE A 246 -13.74 -12.74 4.74
N TYR A 247 -14.15 -12.12 3.63
CA TYR A 247 -14.69 -12.85 2.48
C TYR A 247 -13.70 -13.90 1.96
N GLN A 248 -12.44 -13.51 1.74
CA GLN A 248 -11.40 -14.41 1.26
C GLN A 248 -11.09 -15.52 2.28
N THR A 249 -11.12 -15.22 3.58
CA THR A 249 -10.95 -16.21 4.64
C THR A 249 -12.07 -17.24 4.65
N ALA A 250 -13.32 -16.78 4.52
CA ALA A 250 -14.50 -17.63 4.46
C ALA A 250 -14.41 -18.63 3.31
N GLY A 251 -13.97 -18.18 2.13
CA GLY A 251 -13.76 -19.07 0.97
C GLY A 251 -12.59 -20.04 1.12
N LEU A 252 -11.55 -19.69 1.88
CA LEU A 252 -10.34 -20.50 2.01
C LEU A 252 -10.45 -21.61 3.07
N ILE A 253 -10.89 -21.25 4.27
CA ILE A 253 -10.89 -22.15 5.45
C ILE A 253 -12.24 -22.19 6.17
N GLY A 254 -13.21 -21.37 5.76
CA GLY A 254 -14.45 -21.15 6.51
C GLY A 254 -14.28 -20.18 7.68
N LEU A 255 -15.40 -19.77 8.30
CA LEU A 255 -15.41 -18.81 9.42
C LEU A 255 -15.70 -19.46 10.78
N SER A 256 -15.70 -20.79 10.87
CA SER A 256 -15.98 -21.47 12.14
C SER A 256 -14.80 -21.32 13.12
N ALA A 257 -15.09 -21.15 14.42
CA ALA A 257 -14.05 -21.04 15.44
C ALA A 257 -13.07 -22.24 15.45
N PRO A 258 -13.51 -23.50 15.23
CA PRO A 258 -12.60 -24.62 15.05
C PRO A 258 -11.66 -24.45 13.86
N ALA A 259 -12.14 -23.95 12.71
CA ALA A 259 -11.30 -23.75 11.53
C ALA A 259 -10.19 -22.71 11.76
N LEU A 260 -10.48 -21.67 12.55
CA LEU A 260 -9.52 -20.62 12.90
C LEU A 260 -8.54 -21.05 14.01
N LEU A 261 -8.94 -21.92 14.93
CA LEU A 261 -8.09 -22.27 16.09
C LEU A 261 -7.35 -23.60 15.94
N ALA A 262 -7.81 -24.50 15.07
CA ALA A 262 -7.27 -25.86 14.96
C ALA A 262 -5.99 -25.96 14.11
N SER A 263 -5.61 -24.93 13.36
CA SER A 263 -4.44 -24.98 12.47
C SER A 263 -3.54 -23.75 12.59
N PRO A 264 -2.22 -23.87 12.35
CA PRO A 264 -1.31 -22.72 12.29
C PRO A 264 -1.75 -21.66 11.27
N ILE A 265 -2.38 -22.09 10.18
CA ILE A 265 -2.95 -21.22 9.14
C ILE A 265 -4.14 -20.45 9.70
N GLY A 266 -5.06 -21.14 10.38
CA GLY A 266 -6.19 -20.53 11.06
C GLY A 266 -5.75 -19.49 12.08
N LEU A 267 -4.73 -19.82 12.89
CA LEU A 267 -4.18 -18.90 13.90
C LEU A 267 -3.55 -17.64 13.26
N LEU A 268 -2.82 -17.80 12.16
CA LEU A 268 -2.24 -16.69 11.40
C LEU A 268 -3.34 -15.76 10.86
N VAL A 269 -4.41 -16.34 10.29
CA VAL A 269 -5.54 -15.61 9.74
C VAL A 269 -6.33 -14.91 10.86
N GLY A 270 -6.63 -15.63 11.95
CA GLY A 270 -7.30 -15.07 13.13
C GLY A 270 -6.51 -13.92 13.76
N THR A 271 -5.18 -14.05 13.87
CA THR A 271 -4.29 -12.99 14.35
C THR A 271 -4.36 -11.76 13.44
N LYS A 272 -4.34 -11.97 12.12
CA LYS A 272 -4.45 -10.88 11.14
C LYS A 272 -5.81 -10.17 11.25
N LEU A 273 -6.90 -10.92 11.37
CA LEU A 273 -8.25 -10.37 11.55
C LEU A 273 -8.37 -9.62 12.88
N LEU A 274 -7.79 -10.13 13.97
CA LEU A 274 -7.77 -9.47 15.27
C LEU A 274 -7.02 -8.13 15.20
N VAL A 275 -5.83 -8.11 14.60
CA VAL A 275 -5.05 -6.87 14.42
C VAL A 275 -5.84 -5.86 13.59
N LEU A 276 -6.47 -6.28 12.49
CA LEU A 276 -7.30 -5.40 11.67
C LEU A 276 -8.53 -4.90 12.42
N ALA A 277 -9.18 -5.74 13.22
CA ALA A 277 -10.33 -5.36 14.03
C ALA A 277 -9.94 -4.31 15.08
N VAL A 278 -8.81 -4.50 15.78
CA VAL A 278 -8.28 -3.52 16.73
C VAL A 278 -7.96 -2.20 16.04
N LEU A 279 -7.27 -2.23 14.90
CA LEU A 279 -6.96 -1.02 14.13
C LEU A 279 -8.23 -0.31 13.66
N THR A 280 -9.21 -1.05 13.16
CA THR A 280 -10.50 -0.50 12.71
C THR A 280 -11.24 0.15 13.88
N ALA A 281 -11.31 -0.52 15.04
CA ALA A 281 -11.96 0.00 16.24
C ALA A 281 -11.27 1.25 16.78
N MET A 282 -9.93 1.26 16.84
CA MET A 282 -9.15 2.44 17.23
C MET A 282 -9.42 3.63 16.30
N VAL A 283 -9.47 3.38 15.00
CA VAL A 283 -9.78 4.41 14.01
C VAL A 283 -11.21 4.91 14.20
N ALA A 284 -12.20 4.03 14.28
CA ALA A 284 -13.59 4.41 14.50
C ALA A 284 -13.78 5.23 15.80
N ALA A 285 -13.12 4.85 16.89
CA ALA A 285 -13.12 5.59 18.14
C ALA A 285 -12.50 7.00 18.00
N SER A 286 -11.43 7.15 17.22
CA SER A 286 -10.82 8.45 16.94
C SER A 286 -11.73 9.37 16.12
N PHE A 287 -12.55 8.84 15.22
CA PHE A 287 -13.50 9.65 14.44
C PHE A 287 -14.67 10.13 15.30
N LYS A 288 -15.23 9.27 16.16
CA LYS A 288 -16.34 9.63 17.06
C LYS A 288 -15.98 10.75 18.05
N ARG A 289 -14.70 10.95 18.34
CA ARG A 289 -14.21 11.97 19.28
C ARG A 289 -13.97 13.34 18.63
N ASN A 290 -13.86 13.39 17.30
CA ASN A 290 -13.51 14.59 16.54
C ASN A 290 -14.64 15.12 15.64
N GLY A 291 -15.81 14.47 15.67
CA GLY A 291 -17.04 14.92 15.00
C GLY A 291 -18.12 15.16 16.04
#